data_AF-A0AAU4BP57-F1
#
_entry.id   AF-A0AAU4BP57-F1
#
_cell.length_a   1.000
_cell.length_b   1.000
_cell.length_c   1.000
_cell.angle_alpha   90.00
_cell.angle_beta   90.00
_cell.angle_gamma   90.00
#
_symmetry.space_group_name_H-M   'P 1'
#
loop_
_entity.id
_entity.type
_entity.pdbx_description
1 polymer ?
#
loop_
_entity_poly.entity_id
_entity_poly.type
_entity_poly.pdbx_seq_one_letter_code
_entity_poly.pdbx_strand_id
1 'polypeptide(L)'
;MTVACLEAQAIAQCLHTTGLTRRYFRTVAKALDDPWRMAVAADLSMPEVPGRRGPSIRLLNAYVDRVQAAAAHDSEIAGRLMRVIGLLDPPSALTRPSVLAAAFRRRTSRAGGI
;
A
#
# COMPACT_ATOMS: atom_id res chain seq x y z
N MET A 1 -10.18 -10.44 3.92
CA MET A 1 -9.99 -11.80 3.34
C MET A 1 -8.51 -12.09 3.03
N THR A 2 -7.76 -11.21 2.35
CA THR A 2 -6.34 -11.45 2.03
C THR A 2 -5.44 -11.63 3.25
N VAL A 3 -5.65 -10.85 4.33
CA VAL A 3 -4.92 -10.99 5.60
C VAL A 3 -5.07 -12.40 6.19
N ALA A 4 -6.30 -12.92 6.28
CA ALA A 4 -6.53 -14.28 6.78
C ALA A 4 -5.83 -15.36 5.93
N CYS A 5 -5.70 -15.14 4.61
CA CYS A 5 -4.91 -16.02 3.75
C CYS A 5 -3.41 -15.97 4.09
N LEU A 6 -2.84 -14.78 4.34
CA LEU A 6 -1.47 -14.62 4.80
C LEU A 6 -1.23 -15.32 6.16
N GLU A 7 -2.19 -15.23 7.08
CA GLU A 7 -2.13 -15.93 8.37
C GLU A 7 -2.16 -17.45 8.18
N ALA A 8 -3.06 -17.97 7.34
CA ALA A 8 -3.13 -19.39 7.02
C ALA A 8 -1.82 -19.91 6.40
N GLN A 9 -1.21 -19.13 5.50
CA GLN A 9 0.10 -19.45 4.93
C GLN A 9 1.21 -19.44 5.99
N ALA A 10 1.21 -18.46 6.90
CA ALA A 10 2.19 -18.38 7.99
C ALA A 10 2.07 -19.57 8.96
N ILE A 11 0.84 -20.03 9.26
CA ILE A 11 0.62 -21.26 10.05
C ILE A 11 1.17 -22.47 9.29
N ALA A 12 0.82 -22.62 8.00
CA ALA A 12 1.25 -23.75 7.18
C ALA A 12 2.78 -23.92 7.15
N GLN A 13 3.53 -22.81 7.06
CA GLN A 13 4.99 -22.80 7.11
C GLN A 13 5.57 -23.27 8.45
N CYS A 14 4.79 -23.21 9.53
CA CYS A 14 5.26 -23.52 10.89
C CYS A 14 4.76 -24.87 11.43
N LEU A 15 3.77 -25.53 10.79
CA LEU A 15 3.04 -26.70 11.33
C LEU A 15 3.92 -27.87 11.80
N HIS A 16 5.09 -28.07 11.19
CA HIS A 16 6.00 -29.18 11.53
C HIS A 16 7.27 -28.71 12.24
N THR A 17 7.29 -27.48 12.74
CA THR A 17 8.47 -26.88 13.39
C THR A 17 8.38 -26.97 14.90
N THR A 18 9.52 -27.14 15.56
CA THR A 18 9.61 -26.96 17.01
C THR A 18 9.42 -25.48 17.36
N GLY A 19 8.62 -25.22 18.41
CA GLY A 19 8.27 -23.87 18.81
C GLY A 19 7.29 -23.17 17.86
N LEU A 20 6.33 -23.93 17.30
CA LEU A 20 5.25 -23.49 16.41
C LEU A 20 4.72 -22.09 16.78
N THR A 21 4.24 -21.90 18.01
CA THR A 21 3.63 -20.65 18.46
C THR A 21 4.56 -19.44 18.26
N ARG A 22 5.81 -19.53 18.73
CA ARG A 22 6.78 -18.43 18.63
C ARG A 22 7.20 -18.16 17.18
N ARG A 23 7.26 -19.20 16.33
CA ARG A 23 7.61 -19.05 14.91
C ARG A 23 6.45 -18.48 14.12
N TYR A 24 5.23 -18.95 14.37
CA TYR A 24 4.00 -18.44 13.78
C TYR A 24 3.83 -16.95 14.09
N PHE A 25 3.80 -16.56 15.37
CA PHE A 25 3.59 -15.16 15.73
C PHE A 25 4.66 -14.22 15.16
N ARG A 26 5.91 -14.68 15.05
CA ARG A 26 6.98 -13.91 14.40
C ARG A 26 6.79 -13.77 12.90
N THR A 27 6.30 -14.81 12.24
CA THR A 27 6.10 -14.83 10.78
C THR A 27 4.89 -13.99 10.41
N VAL A 28 3.78 -14.17 11.13
CA VAL A 28 2.55 -13.43 10.90
C VAL A 28 2.72 -11.94 11.22
N ALA A 29 3.42 -11.59 12.31
CA ALA A 29 3.68 -10.18 12.63
C ALA A 29 4.44 -9.45 11.51
N LYS A 30 5.37 -10.14 10.84
CA LYS A 30 6.07 -9.58 9.67
C LYS A 30 5.14 -9.46 8.46
N ALA A 31 4.33 -10.47 8.20
CA ALA A 31 3.39 -10.47 7.06
C ALA A 31 2.28 -9.40 7.21
N LEU A 32 1.92 -9.06 8.45
CA LEU A 32 0.86 -8.11 8.75
C LEU A 32 1.33 -6.67 8.97
N ASP A 33 2.64 -6.40 9.02
CA ASP A 33 3.17 -5.05 9.25
C ASP A 33 2.73 -4.09 8.13
N ASP A 34 2.98 -4.47 6.87
CA ASP A 34 2.61 -3.67 5.70
C ASP A 34 1.10 -3.40 5.61
N PRO A 35 0.19 -4.40 5.64
CA PRO A 35 -1.24 -4.12 5.57
C PRO A 35 -1.74 -3.28 6.74
N TRP A 36 -1.20 -3.46 7.95
CA TRP A 36 -1.59 -2.59 9.07
C TRP A 36 -1.16 -1.15 8.86
N ARG A 37 0.07 -0.93 8.40
CA ARG A 37 0.58 0.41 8.10
C ARG A 37 -0.21 1.08 6.98
N MET A 38 -0.59 0.33 5.96
CA MET A 38 -1.45 0.82 4.87
C MET A 38 -2.83 1.22 5.37
N ALA A 39 -3.48 0.38 6.20
CA ALA A 39 -4.78 0.69 6.78
C ALA A 39 -4.73 1.98 7.63
N VAL A 40 -3.73 2.09 8.52
CA VAL A 40 -3.54 3.30 9.34
C VAL A 40 -3.29 4.53 8.47
N ALA A 41 -2.49 4.42 7.41
CA ALA A 41 -2.24 5.54 6.50
C ALA A 41 -3.51 5.98 5.75
N ALA A 42 -4.32 5.01 5.29
CA ALA A 42 -5.61 5.27 4.66
C ALA A 42 -6.57 5.96 5.63
N ASP A 43 -6.66 5.48 6.87
CA ASP A 43 -7.50 6.09 7.91
C ASP A 43 -7.05 7.54 8.21
N LEU A 44 -5.74 7.78 8.36
CA LEU A 44 -5.20 9.12 8.64
C LEU A 44 -5.30 10.08 7.45
N SER A 45 -5.60 9.59 6.24
CA SER A 45 -5.92 10.44 5.08
C SER A 45 -7.29 11.12 5.23
N MET A 46 -8.22 10.50 5.96
CA MET A 46 -9.56 11.03 6.23
C MET A 46 -9.48 12.04 7.38
N PRO A 47 -9.92 13.31 7.21
CA PRO A 47 -9.84 14.34 8.25
C PRO A 47 -10.54 13.97 9.56
N GLU A 48 -11.61 13.18 9.49
CA GLU A 48 -12.51 12.81 10.59
C GLU A 48 -11.87 11.80 11.56
N VAL A 49 -10.86 11.05 11.10
CA VAL A 49 -10.22 10.04 11.94
C VAL A 49 -9.30 10.70 12.97
N PRO A 50 -9.43 10.41 14.28
CA PRO A 50 -8.50 10.91 15.28
C PRO A 50 -7.08 10.36 15.07
N GLY A 51 -6.06 11.22 15.16
CA GLY A 51 -4.67 10.78 15.09
C GLY A 51 -3.65 11.87 14.76
N ARG A 52 -2.38 11.62 15.09
CA ARG A 52 -1.29 12.56 14.84
C ARG A 52 -0.83 12.48 13.38
N ARG A 53 -1.21 13.49 12.59
CA ARG A 53 -0.74 13.69 11.20
C ARG A 53 0.57 14.45 11.18
N GLY A 54 1.66 13.74 11.48
CA GLY A 54 3.01 14.28 11.38
C GLY A 54 3.39 14.62 9.92
N PRO A 55 4.48 15.38 9.70
CA PRO A 55 4.92 15.78 8.37
C PRO A 55 5.12 14.59 7.40
N SER A 56 5.63 13.46 7.91
CA SER A 56 5.83 12.24 7.12
C SER A 56 4.53 11.65 6.59
N ILE A 57 3.48 11.57 7.42
CA ILE A 57 2.16 11.07 7.01
C ILE A 57 1.53 12.00 5.98
N ARG A 58 1.65 13.33 6.17
CA ARG A 58 1.13 14.31 5.20
C ARG A 58 1.82 14.18 3.84
N LEU A 59 3.14 13.99 3.83
CA LEU A 59 3.90 13.77 2.60
C LEU A 59 3.50 12.46 1.92
N LEU A 60 3.36 11.37 2.70
CA LEU A 60 2.93 10.08 2.18
C LEU A 60 1.54 10.17 1.55
N ASN A 61 0.58 10.79 2.23
CA ASN A 61 -0.78 10.93 1.72
C ASN A 61 -0.80 11.77 0.43
N ALA A 62 -0.10 12.91 0.40
CA ALA A 62 0.01 13.73 -0.79
C ALA A 62 0.70 13.02 -1.98
N TYR A 63 1.57 12.03 -1.70
CA TYR A 63 2.15 11.17 -2.71
C TYR A 63 1.15 10.13 -3.22
N VAL A 64 0.45 9.45 -2.31
CA VAL A 64 -0.58 8.46 -2.65
C VAL A 64 -1.71 9.09 -3.46
N ASP A 65 -2.14 10.30 -3.13
CA ASP A 65 -3.13 11.07 -3.90
C ASP A 65 -2.68 11.28 -5.36
N ARG A 66 -1.39 11.56 -5.57
CA ARG A 66 -0.81 11.69 -6.92
C ARG A 66 -0.76 10.37 -7.66
N VAL A 67 -0.41 9.28 -6.96
CA VAL A 67 -0.41 7.93 -7.54
C VAL A 67 -1.82 7.53 -7.96
N GLN A 68 -2.83 7.78 -7.12
CA GLN A 68 -4.24 7.53 -7.45
C GLN A 68 -4.72 8.39 -8.62
N ALA A 69 -4.35 9.67 -8.66
CA ALA A 69 -4.66 10.55 -9.78
C ALA A 69 -4.00 10.11 -11.09
N ALA A 70 -2.80 9.55 -11.05
CA ALA A 70 -2.14 8.97 -12.21
C ALA A 70 -2.82 7.65 -12.63
N ALA A 71 -3.16 6.79 -11.67
CA ALA A 71 -3.86 5.53 -11.92
C ALA A 71 -5.22 5.71 -12.62
N ALA A 72 -5.90 6.83 -12.41
CA ALA A 72 -7.16 7.13 -13.09
C ALA A 72 -7.04 7.22 -14.63
N HIS A 73 -5.82 7.40 -15.16
CA HIS A 73 -5.58 7.60 -16.59
C HIS A 73 -4.44 6.72 -17.16
N ASP A 74 -3.74 5.98 -16.31
CA ASP A 74 -2.64 5.08 -16.67
C ASP A 74 -2.91 3.69 -16.10
N SER A 75 -3.27 2.74 -16.98
CA SER A 75 -3.62 1.37 -16.58
C SER A 75 -2.44 0.60 -15.99
N GLU A 76 -1.19 0.94 -16.33
CA GLU A 76 -0.02 0.31 -15.72
C GLU A 76 0.09 0.74 -14.25
N ILE A 77 -0.09 2.02 -13.97
CA ILE A 77 -0.06 2.55 -12.60
C ILE A 77 -1.25 2.01 -11.80
N ALA A 78 -2.44 1.96 -12.39
CA ALA A 78 -3.62 1.34 -11.77
C ALA A 78 -3.35 -0.13 -11.41
N GLY A 79 -2.78 -0.90 -12.33
CA GLY A 79 -2.42 -2.30 -12.10
C GLY A 79 -1.43 -2.45 -10.94
N ARG A 80 -0.38 -1.63 -10.90
CA ARG A 80 0.60 -1.64 -9.79
C ARG A 80 -0.05 -1.27 -8.45
N LEU A 81 -0.90 -0.24 -8.43
CA LEU A 81 -1.63 0.16 -7.24
C LEU A 81 -2.53 -0.96 -6.72
N MET A 82 -3.28 -1.61 -7.62
CA MET A 82 -4.16 -2.73 -7.24
C MET A 82 -3.39 -3.95 -6.74
N ARG A 83 -2.22 -4.25 -7.31
CA ARG A 83 -1.35 -5.33 -6.80
C ARG A 83 -0.86 -5.05 -5.38
N VAL A 84 -0.54 -3.80 -5.06
CA VAL A 84 -0.13 -3.40 -3.71
C VAL A 84 -1.31 -3.43 -2.73
N ILE A 85 -2.47 -2.88 -3.10
CA ILE A 85 -3.70 -2.94 -2.28
C ILE A 85 -4.11 -4.40 -2.04
N GLY A 86 -3.95 -5.25 -3.04
CA GLY A 86 -4.18 -6.69 -2.97
C GLY A 86 -3.10 -7.49 -2.24
N LEU A 87 -2.09 -6.82 -1.67
CA LEU A 87 -0.94 -7.43 -0.95
C LEU A 87 -0.14 -8.44 -1.78
N LEU A 88 -0.19 -8.31 -3.11
CA LEU A 88 0.58 -9.13 -4.04
C LEU A 88 2.01 -8.60 -4.22
N ASP A 89 2.17 -7.28 -4.11
CA ASP A 89 3.45 -6.58 -4.13
C ASP A 89 3.61 -5.74 -2.85
N PRO A 90 4.84 -5.51 -2.36
CA PRO A 90 5.06 -4.66 -1.20
C PRO A 90 4.77 -3.17 -1.52
N PRO A 91 4.47 -2.33 -0.51
CA PRO A 91 4.22 -0.89 -0.70
C PRO A 91 5.35 -0.15 -1.42
N SER A 92 6.60 -0.60 -1.25
CA SER A 92 7.78 -0.05 -1.94
C SER A 92 7.72 -0.21 -3.47
N ALA A 93 6.86 -1.08 -4.02
CA ALA A 93 6.65 -1.15 -5.46
C ALA A 93 6.09 0.17 -6.02
N LEU A 94 5.40 0.98 -5.20
CA LEU A 94 4.91 2.30 -5.58
C LEU A 94 6.00 3.38 -5.54
N THR A 95 7.19 3.13 -5.01
CA THR A 95 8.30 4.10 -5.04
C THR A 95 9.24 3.89 -6.23
N ARG A 96 8.90 2.99 -7.14
CA ARG A 96 9.66 2.74 -8.36
C ARG A 96 9.72 4.00 -9.25
N PRO A 97 10.85 4.24 -9.96
CA PRO A 97 11.02 5.45 -10.77
C PRO A 97 9.91 5.71 -11.78
N SER A 98 9.36 4.66 -12.40
CA SER A 98 8.24 4.79 -13.35
C SER A 98 6.97 5.32 -12.69
N VAL A 99 6.66 4.87 -11.47
CA VAL A 99 5.50 5.32 -10.69
C VAL A 99 5.71 6.76 -10.21
N LEU A 100 6.90 7.09 -9.73
CA LEU A 100 7.26 8.46 -9.37
C LEU A 100 7.12 9.42 -10.55
N ALA A 101 7.67 9.05 -11.72
CA ALA A 101 7.57 9.84 -12.93
C ALA A 101 6.11 10.04 -13.37
N ALA A 102 5.27 9.01 -13.26
CA ALA A 102 3.84 9.13 -13.55
C ALA A 102 3.11 10.04 -12.54
N ALA A 103 3.37 9.87 -11.25
CA ALA A 103 2.74 10.65 -10.18
C ALA A 103 3.07 12.15 -10.24
N PHE A 104 4.27 12.51 -10.70
CA PHE A 104 4.71 13.91 -10.81
C PHE A 104 4.63 14.49 -12.22
N ARG A 105 4.13 13.74 -13.20
CA ARG A 105 3.96 14.25 -14.57
C ARG A 105 2.99 15.43 -14.52
N ARG A 106 3.47 16.63 -14.84
CA ARG A 106 2.61 17.80 -14.98
C ARG A 106 1.61 17.50 -16.09
N ARG A 107 0.31 17.54 -15.77
CA ARG A 107 -0.71 17.60 -16.81
C ARG A 107 -0.51 18.89 -17.58
N THR A 108 -0.07 18.79 -18.83
CA THR A 108 -0.37 19.84 -19.80
C THR A 108 -1.87 19.75 -20.02
N SER A 109 -2.61 20.69 -19.42
CA SER A 109 -4.02 20.89 -19.77
C SER A 109 -4.05 21.09 -21.29
N ARG A 110 -4.56 20.09 -22.02
CA ARG A 110 -4.93 20.30 -23.41
C ARG A 110 -6.18 21.17 -23.32
N ALA A 111 -5.97 22.49 -23.38
CA ALA A 111 -7.02 23.43 -23.70
C ALA A 111 -7.48 23.10 -25.13
N GLY A 112 -8.50 22.24 -25.22
CA GLY A 112 -9.41 22.14 -26.35
C GLY A 112 -10.78 22.22 -25.71
N GLY A 113 -11.53 23.31 -25.84
CA GLY A 113 -11.82 23.97 -27.11
C GLY A 113 -13.02 23.27 -27.71
N ILE A 114 -14.22 23.59 -27.20
CA ILE A 114 -15.45 23.90 -27.93
C ILE A 114 -16.20 24.90 -27.04
#